data_AF-A0A7W7SKJ1-F1
#
_entry.id   AF-A0A7W7SKJ1-F1
#
_cell.length_a   1.000
_cell.length_b   1.000
_cell.length_c   1.000
_cell.angle_alpha   90.00
_cell.angle_beta   90.00
_cell.angle_gamma   90.00
#
_symmetry.space_group_name_H-M   'P 1'
#
loop_
_entity.id
_entity.type
_entity.pdbx_description
1 polymer ?
#
loop_
_entity_poly.entity_id
_entity_poly.type
_entity_poly.pdbx_seq_one_letter_code
_entity_poly.pdbx_strand_id
1 'polypeptide(L)'
;MFETPTATGAFFEELEGEPWPLRVHVSGTGYVRRAVQVAAVVGEVVVEQIIPAAGGDGFTGMLAAVPAEGDVLKVGWADDELVDTPVVFHAAGNG
;
A
#
# COMPACT_ATOMS: atom_id res chain seq x y z
N MET A 1 11.60 5.68 -19.68
CA MET A 1 11.66 5.52 -18.22
C MET A 1 10.22 5.55 -17.74
N PHE A 2 9.74 4.50 -17.08
CA PHE A 2 8.39 4.52 -16.51
C PHE A 2 8.41 5.40 -15.26
N GLU A 3 7.32 6.10 -14.99
CA GLU A 3 7.21 6.89 -13.77
C GLU A 3 7.25 5.98 -12.54
N THR A 4 7.96 6.41 -11.51
CA THR A 4 7.97 5.76 -10.21
C THR A 4 6.61 5.96 -9.54
N PRO A 5 5.95 4.91 -9.01
CA PRO A 5 4.70 5.05 -8.31
C PRO A 5 4.85 5.98 -7.11
N THR A 6 3.86 6.82 -6.86
CA THR A 6 3.81 7.70 -5.70
C THR A 6 2.53 7.44 -4.92
N ALA A 7 2.57 7.52 -3.59
CA ALA A 7 1.37 7.52 -2.76
C ALA A 7 1.18 8.90 -2.13
N THR A 8 -0.04 9.42 -2.21
CA THR A 8 -0.42 10.70 -1.60
C THR A 8 -1.42 10.51 -0.46
N GLY A 9 -2.04 9.34 -0.36
CA GLY A 9 -2.95 9.00 0.72
C GLY A 9 -3.16 7.49 0.81
N ALA A 10 -3.64 7.04 1.97
CA ALA A 10 -4.16 5.70 2.13
C ALA A 10 -5.34 5.67 3.11
N PHE A 11 -6.21 4.70 2.91
CA PHE A 11 -7.29 4.33 3.84
C PHE A 11 -7.11 2.86 4.20
N PHE A 12 -7.23 2.53 5.49
CA PHE A 12 -7.09 1.18 6.03
C PHE A 12 -8.46 0.71 6.54
N GLU A 13 -8.93 -0.42 6.02
CA GLU A 13 -10.20 -1.06 6.37
C GLU A 13 -9.91 -2.31 7.20
N GLU A 14 -10.46 -2.38 8.40
CA GLU A 14 -10.40 -3.57 9.26
C GLU A 14 -11.32 -4.68 8.73
N LEU A 15 -10.79 -5.90 8.67
CA LEU A 15 -11.49 -7.09 8.21
C LEU A 15 -11.54 -8.11 9.35
N GLU A 16 -12.62 -8.11 10.11
CA GLU A 16 -12.80 -9.02 11.24
C GLU A 16 -12.91 -10.48 10.79
N GLY A 17 -12.09 -11.35 11.40
CA GLY A 17 -12.16 -12.80 11.18
C GLY A 17 -11.51 -13.30 9.88
N GLU A 18 -10.87 -12.41 9.12
CA GLU A 18 -10.18 -12.75 7.88
C GLU A 18 -8.68 -13.08 8.11
N PRO A 19 -8.03 -13.86 7.22
CA PRO A 19 -6.58 -14.12 7.30
C PRO A 19 -5.72 -12.86 7.17
N TRP A 20 -6.24 -11.83 6.51
CA TRP A 20 -5.64 -10.50 6.41
C TRP A 20 -6.49 -9.52 7.22
N PRO A 21 -6.04 -9.08 8.41
CA PRO A 21 -6.83 -8.23 9.28
C PRO A 21 -7.07 -6.82 8.72
N LEU A 22 -6.31 -6.40 7.71
CA LEU A 22 -6.43 -5.08 7.10
C LEU A 22 -6.41 -5.16 5.57
N ARG A 23 -7.31 -4.40 4.94
CA ARG A 23 -7.20 -3.98 3.54
C ARG A 23 -6.70 -2.54 3.48
N VAL A 24 -5.78 -2.26 2.59
CA VAL A 24 -5.29 -0.90 2.32
C VAL A 24 -5.74 -0.44 0.95
N HIS A 25 -6.29 0.77 0.89
CA HIS A 25 -6.61 1.49 -0.33
C HIS A 25 -5.67 2.68 -0.46
N VAL A 26 -4.76 2.63 -1.43
CA VAL A 26 -3.75 3.67 -1.65
C VAL A 26 -4.16 4.53 -2.84
N SER A 27 -4.06 5.85 -2.68
CA SER A 27 -4.23 6.83 -3.76
C SER A 27 -2.90 7.44 -4.16
N GLY A 28 -2.74 7.75 -5.45
CA GLY A 28 -1.56 8.41 -5.97
C GLY A 28 -1.44 8.27 -7.49
N THR A 29 -0.23 8.15 -8.02
CA THR A 29 0.01 8.07 -9.46
C THR A 29 1.07 7.03 -9.82
N GLY A 30 1.11 6.62 -11.09
CA GLY A 30 2.14 5.71 -11.61
C GLY A 30 1.83 4.21 -11.45
N TYR A 31 0.65 3.85 -10.92
CA TYR A 31 0.25 2.46 -10.69
C TYR A 31 -0.27 1.77 -11.97
N VAL A 32 0.58 1.61 -12.96
CA VAL A 32 0.21 0.96 -14.22
C VAL A 32 0.25 -0.57 -14.13
N ARG A 33 -0.73 -1.24 -14.75
CA ARG A 33 -0.68 -2.70 -14.93
C ARG A 33 0.39 -3.07 -15.95
N ARG A 34 1.41 -3.79 -15.50
CA ARG A 34 2.53 -4.24 -16.33
C ARG A 34 3.07 -5.59 -15.83
N ALA A 35 4.06 -6.14 -16.53
CA ALA A 35 4.66 -7.44 -16.19
C ALA A 35 5.31 -7.44 -14.80
N VAL A 36 6.05 -6.38 -14.48
CA VAL A 36 6.60 -6.15 -13.14
C VAL A 36 5.53 -5.52 -12.26
N GLN A 37 5.15 -6.22 -11.20
CA GLN A 37 4.10 -5.77 -10.31
C GLN A 37 4.57 -4.63 -9.40
N VAL A 38 3.61 -3.85 -8.91
CA VAL A 38 3.83 -2.91 -7.81
C VAL A 38 4.16 -3.71 -6.56
N ALA A 39 5.11 -3.23 -5.77
CA ALA A 39 5.42 -3.74 -4.45
C ALA A 39 5.22 -2.62 -3.43
N ALA A 40 4.74 -2.98 -2.24
CA ALA A 40 4.52 -2.03 -1.16
C ALA A 40 4.68 -2.69 0.21
N VAL A 41 5.12 -1.89 1.18
CA VAL A 41 5.21 -2.27 2.60
C VAL A 41 4.73 -1.12 3.47
N VAL A 42 4.20 -1.41 4.64
CA VAL A 42 3.92 -0.43 5.70
C VAL A 42 4.77 -0.80 6.89
N GLY A 43 5.85 -0.03 7.13
CA GLY A 43 6.91 -0.44 8.06
C GLY A 43 7.56 -1.74 7.60
N GLU A 44 7.43 -2.80 8.38
CA GLU A 44 7.91 -4.15 8.04
C GLU A 44 6.81 -5.07 7.47
N VAL A 45 5.54 -4.60 7.42
CA VAL A 45 4.42 -5.42 6.96
C VAL A 45 4.27 -5.33 5.45
N VAL A 46 4.35 -6.47 4.77
CA VAL A 46 4.18 -6.56 3.31
C VAL A 46 2.72 -6.38 2.93
N VAL A 47 2.49 -5.55 1.89
CA VAL A 47 1.18 -5.47 1.24
C VAL A 47 1.11 -6.58 0.18
N GLU A 48 0.21 -7.52 0.41
CA GLU A 48 -0.08 -8.64 -0.47
C GLU A 48 -1.27 -8.34 -1.38
N GLN A 49 -1.48 -9.20 -2.39
CA GLN A 49 -2.62 -9.13 -3.31
C GLN A 49 -2.87 -7.73 -3.89
N ILE A 50 -1.79 -7.05 -4.32
CA ILE A 50 -1.87 -5.70 -4.85
C ILE A 50 -2.60 -5.71 -6.21
N ILE A 51 -3.69 -4.95 -6.28
CA ILE A 51 -4.49 -4.76 -7.48
C ILE A 51 -4.49 -3.26 -7.84
N PRO A 52 -3.75 -2.85 -8.88
CA PRO A 52 -3.80 -1.47 -9.37
C PRO A 52 -5.18 -1.10 -9.91
N ALA A 53 -5.61 0.13 -9.58
CA ALA A 53 -6.79 0.74 -10.14
C ALA A 53 -6.65 0.88 -11.67
N ALA A 54 -7.76 0.77 -12.40
CA ALA A 54 -7.72 0.77 -13.87
C ALA A 54 -7.17 2.08 -14.45
N GLY A 55 -7.31 3.20 -13.73
CA GLY A 55 -6.80 4.51 -14.13
C GLY A 55 -5.35 4.79 -13.72
N GLY A 56 -4.70 3.89 -12.98
CA GLY A 56 -3.36 4.09 -12.43
C GLY A 56 -3.27 5.12 -11.30
N ASP A 57 -4.42 5.49 -10.73
CA ASP A 57 -4.63 6.48 -9.67
C ASP A 57 -4.49 5.88 -8.25
N GLY A 58 -4.06 4.62 -8.15
CA GLY A 58 -3.91 3.93 -6.88
C GLY A 58 -3.86 2.42 -7.00
N PHE A 59 -3.95 1.76 -5.86
CA PHE A 59 -4.13 0.31 -5.76
C PHE A 59 -4.87 -0.07 -4.47
N THR A 60 -5.40 -1.28 -4.46
CA THR A 60 -5.87 -1.94 -3.23
C THR A 60 -4.94 -3.12 -2.92
N GLY A 61 -4.66 -3.37 -1.65
CA GLY A 61 -3.89 -4.54 -1.20
C GLY A 61 -4.32 -5.01 0.18
N MET A 62 -3.71 -6.10 0.64
CA MET A 62 -4.04 -6.80 1.88
C MET A 62 -2.81 -6.86 2.77
N LEU A 63 -2.95 -6.60 4.06
CA LEU A 63 -1.86 -6.71 5.04
C LEU A 63 -2.11 -7.93 5.93
N ALA A 64 -1.11 -8.80 6.05
CA ALA A 64 -1.21 -10.03 6.86
C ALA A 64 -1.12 -9.77 8.38
N ALA A 65 -0.76 -8.54 8.77
CA ALA A 65 -0.70 -8.09 10.15
C ALA A 65 -1.04 -6.60 10.23
N VAL A 66 -1.34 -6.11 11.43
CA VAL A 66 -1.52 -4.68 11.69
C VAL A 66 -0.15 -4.01 11.81
N PRO A 67 0.17 -2.97 11.01
CA PRO A 67 1.42 -2.21 11.16
C PRO A 67 1.51 -1.49 12.51
N ALA A 68 2.72 -1.07 12.89
CA ALA A 68 2.89 -0.26 14.09
C ALA A 68 2.47 1.20 13.84
N GLU A 69 1.97 1.87 14.89
CA GLU A 69 1.68 3.30 14.83
C GLU A 69 2.92 4.09 14.37
N GLY A 70 2.75 4.92 13.32
CA GLY A 70 3.85 5.69 12.76
C GLY A 70 4.62 4.99 11.63
N ASP A 71 4.29 3.74 11.29
CA ASP A 71 4.92 3.04 10.18
C ASP A 71 4.63 3.73 8.84
N VAL A 72 5.67 3.89 8.02
CA VAL A 72 5.59 4.58 6.74
C VAL A 72 5.22 3.60 5.63
N LEU A 73 4.28 3.98 4.76
CA LEU A 73 4.04 3.28 3.50
C LEU A 73 5.20 3.56 2.54
N LYS A 74 5.80 2.49 2.04
CA LYS A 74 6.76 2.54 0.93
C LYS A 74 6.18 1.86 -0.29
N VAL A 75 6.42 2.42 -1.47
CA VAL A 75 5.92 1.87 -2.74
C VAL A 75 7.02 1.86 -3.80
N GLY A 76 6.90 0.95 -4.75
CA GLY A 76 7.82 0.85 -5.86
C GLY A 76 7.44 -0.28 -6.80
N TRP A 77 8.38 -0.64 -7.65
CA TRP A 77 8.27 -1.81 -8.52
C TRP A 77 8.99 -2.98 -7.88
N ALA A 78 8.50 -4.21 -8.09
CA ALA A 78 9.04 -5.40 -7.42
C ALA A 78 10.51 -5.73 -7.77
N ASP A 79 11.06 -5.14 -8.82
CA ASP A 79 12.45 -5.28 -9.25
C ASP A 79 13.34 -4.08 -8.88
N ASP A 80 12.80 -3.09 -8.17
CA ASP A 80 13.46 -1.84 -7.77
C ASP A 80 13.40 -1.64 -6.24
N GLU A 81 14.13 -0.63 -5.76
CA GLU A 81 14.04 -0.17 -4.38
C GLU A 81 12.67 0.48 -4.09
N LEU A 82 12.10 0.18 -2.92
CA LEU A 82 10.87 0.84 -2.46
C LEU A 82 11.20 2.24 -1.93
N VAL A 83 10.38 3.21 -2.32
CA VAL A 83 10.55 4.61 -1.93
C VAL A 83 9.56 4.98 -0.85
N ASP A 84 10.03 5.71 0.16
CA ASP A 84 9.18 6.26 1.21
C ASP A 84 8.13 7.22 0.63
N THR A 85 6.93 7.17 1.20
CA THR A 85 5.83 8.07 0.84
C THR A 85 5.48 8.96 2.03
N PRO A 86 4.76 10.08 1.84
CA PRO A 86 4.25 10.89 2.96
C PRO A 86 3.15 10.19 3.77
N VAL A 87 2.72 8.98 3.38
CA VAL A 87 1.64 8.25 4.03
C VAL A 87 2.19 7.47 5.22
N VAL A 88 1.59 7.73 6.38
CA VAL A 88 1.91 7.09 7.66
C VAL A 88 0.70 6.32 8.16
N PHE A 89 0.92 5.14 8.71
CA PHE A 89 -0.13 4.37 9.37
C PHE A 89 -0.49 5.00 10.71
N HIS A 90 -1.78 5.23 10.87
CA HIS A 90 -2.40 5.61 12.12
C HIS A 90 -3.45 4.55 12.45
N ALA A 91 -3.23 3.81 13.53
CA ALA A 91 -4.25 2.94 14.09
C ALA A 91 -5.49 3.79 14.35
N ALA A 92 -6.67 3.28 14.02
CA ALA A 92 -7.89 3.97 14.36
C ALA A 92 -7.93 4.11 15.89
N GLY A 93 -7.66 5.31 16.39
CA GLY A 93 -7.88 5.62 17.78
C GLY A 93 -9.36 5.42 18.03
N ASN A 94 -9.72 4.49 18.92
CA ASN A 94 -11.06 4.43 19.49
C ASN A 94 -11.35 5.81 20.11
N GLY A 95 -12.00 6.68 19.34
CA GLY A 95 -12.61 7.91 19.81
C GLY A 95 -13.93 7.62 20.50
#